data_AF-A0A2V9GY34-F1
#
_entry.id   AF-A0A2V9GY34-F1
#
_cell.length_a   1.000
_cell.length_b   1.000
_cell.length_c   1.000
_cell.angle_alpha   90.00
_cell.angle_beta   90.00
_cell.angle_gamma   90.00
#
_symmetry.space_group_name_H-M   'P 1'
#
loop_
_entity.id
_entity.type
_entity.pdbx_description
1 polymer ?
#
loop_
_entity_poly.entity_id
_entity_poly.type
_entity_poly.pdbx_seq_one_letter_code
_entity_poly.pdbx_strand_id
1 'polypeptide(L)'
;MVRRRLGLALLSGAIITVAVIGQVRPEAATQRDRVAWVAESLKRMQTVKPGMTRTDLLKVFTTEGGLSTGLHRTFVSRDCPYFKVDVEFKAVGRPDRDASGRVTLVEGNQDIIVKISRPYLQFSIMD
;
A
#
# COMPACT_ATOMS: atom_id res chain seq x y z
N MET A 1 2.66 -87.98 -20.36
CA MET A 1 3.30 -86.75 -20.89
C MET A 1 2.30 -85.59 -20.74
N VAL A 2 2.41 -84.82 -19.63
CA VAL A 2 2.92 -83.41 -19.55
C VAL A 2 2.02 -82.40 -20.28
N ARG A 3 1.00 -81.80 -19.63
CA ARG A 3 0.92 -80.60 -18.74
C ARG A 3 0.78 -79.25 -19.48
N ARG A 4 -0.45 -78.69 -19.41
CA ARG A 4 -0.87 -77.29 -19.63
C ARG A 4 0.00 -76.30 -18.85
N ARG A 5 0.36 -75.16 -19.46
CA ARG A 5 0.68 -73.91 -18.75
C ARG A 5 0.13 -72.70 -19.50
N LEU A 6 -0.84 -72.04 -18.86
CA LEU A 6 -1.19 -70.64 -19.10
C LEU A 6 0.01 -69.76 -18.73
N GLY A 7 0.30 -68.73 -19.54
CA GLY A 7 1.21 -67.64 -19.19
C GLY A 7 0.48 -66.30 -19.26
N LEU A 8 0.24 -65.70 -18.09
CA LEU A 8 -0.09 -64.27 -17.94
C LEU A 8 1.17 -63.44 -18.22
N ALA A 9 1.06 -62.38 -19.01
CA ALA A 9 2.01 -61.28 -19.00
C ALA A 9 1.26 -59.98 -18.64
N LEU A 10 1.66 -59.41 -17.51
CA LEU A 10 1.06 -58.29 -16.79
C LEU A 10 1.29 -56.98 -17.55
N LEU A 11 0.20 -56.27 -17.91
CA LEU A 11 0.27 -54.87 -18.34
C LEU A 11 0.61 -54.01 -17.12
N SER A 12 1.87 -53.57 -17.04
CA SER A 12 2.34 -52.66 -16.00
C SER A 12 1.75 -51.27 -16.25
N GLY A 13 0.78 -50.86 -15.43
CA GLY A 13 0.27 -49.50 -15.41
C GLY A 13 1.31 -48.54 -14.86
N ALA A 14 1.64 -47.49 -15.61
CA ALA A 14 2.36 -46.34 -15.07
C ALA A 14 1.33 -45.36 -14.48
N ILE A 15 1.11 -45.44 -13.16
CA ILE A 15 0.40 -44.39 -12.43
C ILE A 15 1.37 -43.22 -12.33
N ILE A 16 1.20 -42.20 -13.16
CA ILE A 16 1.88 -40.92 -13.01
C ILE A 16 1.21 -40.20 -11.84
N THR A 17 1.68 -40.46 -10.62
CA THR A 17 1.40 -39.58 -9.49
C THR A 17 2.15 -38.27 -9.72
N VAL A 18 1.48 -37.30 -10.35
CA VAL A 18 1.92 -35.90 -10.31
C VAL A 18 1.79 -35.46 -8.85
N ALA A 19 2.88 -35.55 -8.11
CA ALA A 19 3.00 -34.89 -6.81
C ALA A 19 2.89 -33.38 -7.07
N VAL A 20 1.71 -32.80 -6.82
CA VAL A 20 1.56 -31.36 -6.70
C VAL A 20 2.30 -30.96 -5.43
N ILE A 21 3.60 -30.66 -5.56
CA ILE A 21 4.39 -30.04 -4.50
C ILE A 21 3.89 -28.59 -4.42
N GLY A 22 2.77 -28.40 -3.70
CA GLY A 22 2.37 -27.08 -3.24
C GLY A 22 3.54 -26.50 -2.46
N GLN A 23 4.12 -25.42 -2.96
CA GLN A 23 5.21 -24.71 -2.30
C GLN A 23 4.66 -24.13 -0.99
N VAL A 24 4.78 -24.87 0.11
CA VAL A 24 4.52 -24.35 1.46
C VAL A 24 5.64 -23.37 1.76
N ARG A 25 5.42 -22.09 1.44
CA ARG A 25 6.34 -21.02 1.78
C ARG A 25 6.42 -20.97 3.33
N PRO A 26 7.60 -21.15 3.94
CA PRO A 26 7.71 -21.19 5.38
C PRO A 26 7.23 -19.85 5.96
N GLU A 27 6.36 -19.91 6.98
CA GLU A 27 5.72 -18.74 7.59
C GLU A 27 6.73 -17.68 8.08
N ALA A 28 7.91 -18.11 8.53
CA ALA A 28 8.99 -17.20 8.93
C ALA A 28 9.61 -16.42 7.75
N ALA A 29 9.55 -16.93 6.52
CA ALA A 29 9.95 -16.19 5.33
C ALA A 29 8.87 -15.15 4.96
N THR A 30 7.59 -15.52 5.05
CA THR A 30 6.48 -14.61 4.73
C THR A 30 6.34 -13.47 5.75
N GLN A 31 6.61 -13.73 7.03
CA GLN A 31 6.65 -12.68 8.06
C GLN A 31 7.81 -11.70 7.85
N ARG A 32 9.02 -12.19 7.54
CA ARG A 32 10.17 -11.33 7.20
C ARG A 32 9.89 -10.47 5.97
N ASP A 33 9.28 -11.06 4.94
CA ASP A 33 8.87 -10.34 3.72
C ASP A 33 7.87 -9.22 4.04
N ARG A 34 6.91 -9.47 4.95
CA ARG A 34 5.93 -8.44 5.39
C ARG A 34 6.59 -7.31 6.17
N VAL A 35 7.46 -7.63 7.13
CA VAL A 35 8.18 -6.60 7.92
C VAL A 35 9.07 -5.75 7.01
N ALA A 36 9.76 -6.37 6.05
CA ALA A 36 10.55 -5.65 5.05
C ALA A 36 9.69 -4.74 4.18
N TRP A 37 8.53 -5.21 3.72
CA TRP A 37 7.60 -4.40 2.95
C TRP A 37 7.06 -3.20 3.75
N VAL A 38 6.70 -3.38 5.02
CA VAL A 38 6.29 -2.28 5.91
C VAL A 38 7.43 -1.27 6.05
N ALA A 39 8.65 -1.75 6.32
CA ALA A 39 9.81 -0.88 6.49
C ALA A 39 10.10 -0.04 5.24
N GLU A 40 10.05 -0.65 4.05
CA GLU A 40 10.24 0.08 2.79
C GLU A 40 9.12 1.08 2.51
N SER A 41 7.87 0.75 2.86
CA SER A 41 6.74 1.69 2.75
C SER A 41 6.93 2.88 3.70
N LEU A 42 7.34 2.64 4.94
CA LEU A 42 7.66 3.70 5.91
C LEU A 42 8.81 4.59 5.42
N LYS A 43 9.88 4.01 4.86
CA LYS A 43 11.00 4.76 4.28
C LYS A 43 10.55 5.65 3.12
N ARG A 44 9.73 5.14 2.20
CA ARG A 44 9.16 5.94 1.10
C ARG A 44 8.34 7.11 1.61
N MET A 45 7.44 6.89 2.58
CA MET A 45 6.68 7.97 3.22
C MET A 45 7.56 9.04 3.86
N GLN A 46 8.66 8.62 4.51
CA GLN A 46 9.61 9.53 5.14
C GLN A 46 10.41 10.38 4.14
N THR A 47 10.37 10.11 2.83
CA THR A 47 10.99 10.99 1.84
C THR A 47 10.28 12.34 1.72
N VAL A 48 8.99 12.40 2.07
CA VAL A 48 8.21 13.64 2.04
C VAL A 48 8.48 14.45 3.30
N LYS A 49 8.87 15.72 3.12
CA LYS A 49 9.32 16.62 4.20
C LYS A 49 8.63 17.99 4.12
N PRO A 50 8.56 18.74 5.24
CA PRO A 50 8.24 20.16 5.19
C PRO A 50 9.12 20.91 4.18
N GLY A 51 8.53 21.86 3.48
CA GLY A 51 9.16 22.61 2.39
C GLY A 51 8.92 22.03 0.99
N MET A 52 8.48 20.77 0.87
CA MET A 52 8.09 20.19 -0.43
C MET A 52 6.69 20.66 -0.86
N THR A 53 6.38 20.49 -2.15
CA THR A 53 5.07 20.86 -2.70
C THR A 53 4.02 19.78 -2.50
N ARG A 54 2.73 20.13 -2.61
CA ARG A 54 1.64 19.16 -2.71
C ARG A 54 1.85 18.19 -3.89
N THR A 55 2.36 18.65 -5.03
CA THR A 55 2.71 17.78 -6.16
C THR A 55 3.75 16.73 -5.78
N ASP A 56 4.77 17.08 -4.99
CA ASP A 56 5.76 16.11 -4.52
C ASP A 56 5.15 15.10 -3.55
N LEU A 57 4.29 15.56 -2.63
CA LEU A 57 3.55 14.68 -1.73
C LEU A 57 2.71 13.66 -2.49
N LEU A 58 1.99 14.09 -3.53
CA LEU A 58 1.09 13.24 -4.32
C LEU A 58 1.82 12.18 -5.16
N LYS A 59 3.16 12.21 -5.25
CA LYS A 59 3.96 11.11 -5.83
C LYS A 59 4.01 9.89 -4.91
N VAL A 60 3.94 10.11 -3.60
CA VAL A 60 4.06 9.06 -2.57
C VAL A 60 2.70 8.73 -1.94
N PHE A 61 1.85 9.75 -1.81
CA PHE A 61 0.54 9.65 -1.18
C PHE A 61 -0.60 9.90 -2.17
N THR A 62 -1.82 9.56 -1.75
CA THR A 62 -3.08 9.93 -2.40
C THR A 62 -4.07 10.43 -1.35
N THR A 63 -5.16 11.05 -1.79
CA THR A 63 -6.19 11.59 -0.90
C THR A 63 -7.00 10.47 -0.26
N GLU A 64 -7.38 10.66 0.99
CA GLU A 64 -8.47 9.94 1.63
C GLU A 64 -9.76 10.77 1.61
N GLY A 65 -10.90 10.08 1.74
CA GLY A 65 -12.17 10.70 2.11
C GLY A 65 -12.14 11.31 3.52
N GLY A 66 -13.30 11.77 3.98
CA GLY A 66 -13.49 12.42 5.26
C GLY A 66 -13.28 13.94 5.24
N LEU A 67 -13.29 14.52 6.44
CA LEU A 67 -13.24 15.97 6.61
C LEU A 67 -11.85 16.52 6.29
N SER A 68 -11.80 17.48 5.36
CA SER A 68 -10.57 18.16 4.97
C SER A 68 -10.83 19.63 4.66
N THR A 69 -9.76 20.43 4.68
CA THR A 69 -9.75 21.78 4.14
C THR A 69 -8.69 21.86 3.04
N GLY A 70 -8.66 22.96 2.29
CA GLY A 70 -7.62 23.19 1.28
C GLY A 70 -6.20 23.21 1.87
N LEU A 71 -6.05 23.47 3.17
CA LEU A 71 -4.76 23.60 3.85
C LEU A 71 -4.47 22.55 4.92
N HIS A 72 -5.41 21.63 5.18
CA HIS A 72 -5.22 20.56 6.15
C HIS A 72 -6.01 19.32 5.74
N ARG A 73 -5.31 18.18 5.62
CA ARG A 73 -5.91 16.92 5.18
C ARG A 73 -5.09 15.70 5.63
N THR A 74 -5.79 14.59 5.84
CA THR A 74 -5.20 13.26 5.94
C THR A 74 -4.97 12.64 4.56
N PHE A 75 -3.75 12.19 4.33
CA PHE A 75 -3.35 11.49 3.11
C PHE A 75 -2.97 10.05 3.43
N VAL A 76 -3.22 9.16 2.47
CA VAL A 76 -2.93 7.74 2.58
C VAL A 76 -1.79 7.35 1.64
N SER A 77 -0.96 6.40 2.05
CA SER A 77 0.13 5.90 1.21
C SER A 77 -0.42 5.21 -0.03
N ARG A 78 0.26 5.38 -1.16
CA ARG A 78 -0.03 4.61 -2.38
C ARG A 78 0.29 3.11 -2.24
N ASP A 79 1.17 2.74 -1.31
CA ASP A 79 1.51 1.33 -1.06
C ASP A 79 0.42 0.58 -0.28
N CYS A 80 -0.27 1.27 0.63
CA CYS A 80 -1.34 0.72 1.45
C CYS A 80 -2.19 1.86 2.05
N PRO A 81 -3.51 1.86 1.84
CA PRO A 81 -4.38 2.94 2.29
C PRO A 81 -4.51 3.04 3.82
N TYR A 82 -3.99 2.07 4.57
CA TYR A 82 -4.00 2.13 6.04
C TYR A 82 -2.84 2.93 6.61
N PHE A 83 -1.78 3.16 5.84
CA PHE A 83 -0.72 4.07 6.26
C PHE A 83 -1.12 5.49 5.96
N LYS A 84 -1.16 6.32 7.00
CA LYS A 84 -1.65 7.69 6.91
C LYS A 84 -0.67 8.71 7.43
N VAL A 85 -0.82 9.93 6.95
CA VAL A 85 -0.18 11.13 7.47
C VAL A 85 -1.18 12.29 7.48
N ASP A 86 -1.11 13.13 8.50
CA ASP A 86 -1.82 14.40 8.52
C ASP A 86 -0.88 15.50 8.05
N VAL A 87 -1.36 16.34 7.14
CA VAL A 87 -0.54 17.33 6.45
C VAL A 87 -1.18 18.70 6.57
N GLU A 88 -0.38 19.68 6.98
CA GLU A 88 -0.72 21.09 6.90
C GLU A 88 0.07 21.75 5.76
N PHE A 89 -0.62 22.62 5.02
CA PHE A 89 -0.07 23.37 3.91
C PHE A 89 -0.13 24.88 4.15
N LYS A 90 0.77 25.59 3.48
CA LYS A 90 0.68 27.03 3.24
C LYS A 90 0.27 27.28 1.80
N ALA A 91 -0.73 28.13 1.59
CA ALA A 91 -1.17 28.50 0.25
C ALA A 91 -0.06 29.26 -0.50
N VAL A 92 0.10 28.96 -1.79
CA VAL A 92 0.95 29.72 -2.70
C VAL A 92 0.07 30.40 -3.76
N GLY A 93 0.26 31.71 -3.93
CA GLY A 93 -0.44 32.50 -4.95
C GLY A 93 -1.93 32.77 -4.66
N ARG A 94 -2.41 32.46 -3.45
CA ARG A 94 -3.80 32.72 -3.01
C ARG A 94 -3.87 32.93 -1.50
N PRO A 95 -4.92 33.57 -0.96
CA PRO A 95 -5.12 33.71 0.47
C PRO A 95 -5.51 32.39 1.14
N ASP A 96 -5.15 32.25 2.43
CA ASP A 96 -5.50 31.08 3.25
C ASP A 96 -6.98 31.03 3.64
N ARG A 97 -7.66 32.18 3.57
CA ARG A 97 -9.07 32.34 3.91
C ARG A 97 -9.86 32.97 2.76
N ASP A 98 -11.13 32.59 2.64
CA ASP A 98 -12.07 33.21 1.72
C ASP A 98 -12.57 34.58 2.21
N ALA A 99 -13.39 35.25 1.40
CA ALA A 99 -13.94 36.57 1.73
C ALA A 99 -14.82 36.58 3.00
N SER A 100 -15.33 35.43 3.43
CA SER A 100 -16.11 35.25 4.66
C SER A 100 -15.25 34.88 5.87
N GLY A 101 -13.93 34.80 5.70
CA GLY A 101 -12.98 34.44 6.73
C GLY A 101 -12.87 32.93 7.00
N ARG A 102 -13.48 32.06 6.19
CA ARG A 102 -13.34 30.60 6.34
C ARG A 102 -12.04 30.12 5.72
N VAL A 103 -11.46 29.03 6.25
CA VAL A 103 -10.27 28.40 5.63
C VAL A 103 -10.64 27.98 4.22
N THR A 104 -9.77 28.29 3.26
CA THR A 104 -10.02 27.96 1.85
C THR A 104 -10.18 26.45 1.66
N LEU A 105 -11.14 26.05 0.81
CA LEU A 105 -11.29 24.68 0.31
C LEU A 105 -10.47 24.46 -0.97
N VAL A 106 -9.92 25.53 -1.55
CA VAL A 106 -9.14 25.45 -2.78
C VAL A 106 -7.77 24.89 -2.46
N GLU A 107 -7.44 23.75 -3.07
CA GLU A 107 -6.12 23.12 -3.02
C GLU A 107 -5.25 23.62 -4.18
N GLY A 108 -3.98 23.93 -3.90
CA GLY A 108 -2.98 24.31 -4.90
C GLY A 108 -1.89 23.25 -5.00
N ASN A 109 -1.53 22.87 -6.22
CA ASN A 109 -0.43 21.92 -6.48
C ASN A 109 0.92 22.42 -5.95
N GLN A 110 1.12 23.74 -5.96
CA GLN A 110 2.33 24.40 -5.46
C GLN A 110 2.27 24.75 -3.97
N ASP A 111 1.21 24.33 -3.26
CA ASP A 111 1.14 24.52 -1.81
C ASP A 111 2.31 23.85 -1.11
N ILE A 112 2.87 24.54 -0.12
CA ILE A 112 4.06 24.07 0.58
C ILE A 112 3.64 23.35 1.86
N ILE A 113 4.15 22.14 2.05
CA ILE A 113 3.99 21.38 3.29
C ILE A 113 4.67 22.17 4.41
N VAL A 114 3.92 22.57 5.43
CA VAL A 114 4.49 23.21 6.63
C VAL A 114 4.62 22.22 7.77
N LYS A 115 3.71 21.25 7.87
CA LYS A 115 3.80 20.14 8.81
C LYS A 115 3.33 18.84 8.15
N ILE A 116 3.96 17.77 8.56
CA ILE A 116 3.56 16.40 8.23
C ILE A 116 3.74 15.54 9.48
N SER A 117 2.73 14.76 9.84
CA SER A 117 2.79 13.86 10.98
C SER A 117 3.81 12.74 10.75
N ARG A 118 4.16 12.01 11.82
CA ARG A 118 4.76 10.67 11.64
C ARG A 118 3.72 9.76 10.97
N PRO A 119 4.13 8.80 10.12
CA PRO A 119 3.21 7.82 9.59
C PRO A 119 2.53 7.03 10.71
N TYR A 120 1.22 6.82 10.58
CA TYR A 120 0.42 6.04 11.51
C TYR A 120 -0.49 5.06 10.77
N LEU A 121 -1.08 4.12 11.51
CA LEU A 121 -2.01 3.13 10.99
C LEU A 121 -3.43 3.46 11.41
N GLN A 122 -4.34 3.46 10.45
CA GLN A 122 -5.78 3.56 10.69
C GLN A 122 -6.52 2.92 9.52
N PHE A 123 -7.68 2.31 9.76
CA PHE A 123 -8.52 1.81 8.67
C PHE A 123 -8.98 2.94 7.74
N SER A 124 -9.23 2.57 6.48
CA SER A 124 -9.73 3.49 5.47
C SER A 124 -11.08 4.05 5.89
N ILE A 125 -11.25 5.36 5.67
CA ILE A 125 -12.52 6.05 5.81
C ILE A 125 -13.15 6.13 4.42
N MET A 126 -14.39 5.66 4.31
CA MET A 126 -15.22 5.84 3.12
C MET A 126 -16.14 7.05 3.32
N ASP A 127 -16.39 7.76 2.23
CA ASP A 127 -17.39 8.82 2.14
C ASP A 127 -18.80 8.26 1.95
#